data_AF-B4NTZ1-F1
#
_entry.id   AF-B4NTZ1-F1
#
_cell.length_a   1.000
_cell.length_b   1.000
_cell.length_c   1.000
_cell.angle_alpha   90.00
_cell.angle_beta   90.00
_cell.angle_gamma   90.00
#
_symmetry.space_group_name_H-M   'P 1'
#
loop_
_entity.id
_entity.type
_entity.pdbx_description
1 polymer ?
#
loop_
_entity_poly.entity_id
_entity_poly.type
_entity_poly.pdbx_seq_one_letter_code
_entity_poly.pdbx_strand_id
1 'polypeptide(L)'
;MNILLRLIVFALDPLGLGRRFLIRPAVNVGWNVYDRVRSKADEKVGTVRELVLRLGLIAFAVVLIIWLAVFMYAAFYYVYMPAISHTRPVHMQFKTCLETSTPCTFPHAHVSLTKKQQLLMVGQAYKVIVNIDMPESPQNLELGMFMVCAEMRDYDSMLRATPVESVTISANKKAAKQGPTRDVKLKSTAIESGPSKPPPDKHLERQFVQSVNS
;
A
#
# COMPACT_ATOMS: atom_id res chain seq x y z
N MET A 1 33.75 -25.84 -60.08
CA MET A 1 33.04 -24.68 -60.66
C MET A 1 34.10 -23.74 -61.26
N ASN A 2 34.45 -23.68 -62.56
CA ASN A 2 33.76 -24.09 -63.77
C ASN A 2 34.72 -24.17 -65.00
N ILE A 3 34.97 -25.36 -65.54
CA ILE A 3 35.54 -25.52 -66.89
C ILE A 3 34.50 -25.15 -67.96
N LEU A 4 33.24 -25.50 -67.71
CA LEU A 4 32.10 -25.18 -68.56
C LEU A 4 31.89 -23.66 -68.74
N LEU A 5 32.05 -22.88 -67.66
CA LEU A 5 31.89 -21.42 -67.71
C LEU A 5 33.08 -20.72 -68.37
N ARG A 6 34.29 -21.31 -68.32
CA ARG A 6 35.43 -20.84 -69.10
C ARG A 6 35.24 -21.08 -70.60
N LEU A 7 34.66 -22.22 -70.98
CA LEU A 7 34.33 -22.53 -72.38
C LEU A 7 33.23 -21.60 -72.93
N ILE A 8 32.18 -21.31 -72.16
CA ILE A 8 31.11 -20.38 -72.56
C ILE A 8 31.65 -18.96 -72.75
N VAL A 9 32.53 -18.49 -71.87
CA VAL A 9 33.13 -17.14 -71.97
C VAL A 9 34.11 -17.04 -73.15
N PHE A 10 34.84 -18.12 -73.45
CA PHE A 10 35.75 -18.17 -74.59
C PHE A 10 34.99 -18.24 -75.93
N ALA A 11 33.81 -18.87 -75.95
CA ALA A 11 32.93 -18.93 -77.12
C ALA A 11 32.23 -17.60 -77.44
N LEU A 12 31.88 -16.80 -76.41
CA LEU A 12 31.23 -15.49 -76.61
C LEU A 12 32.19 -14.36 -77.02
N ASP A 13 33.49 -14.45 -76.71
CA ASP A 13 34.49 -13.43 -77.06
C ASP A 13 35.91 -14.05 -77.14
N PRO A 14 36.33 -14.59 -78.31
CA PRO A 14 37.56 -15.36 -78.45
C PRO A 14 38.85 -14.53 -78.27
N LEU A 15 38.78 -13.20 -78.40
CA LEU A 15 39.92 -12.29 -78.24
C LEU A 15 40.02 -11.63 -76.86
N GLY A 16 39.09 -11.87 -75.92
CA GLY A 16 39.13 -11.32 -74.56
C GLY A 16 39.17 -9.78 -74.45
N LEU A 17 39.09 -9.07 -75.57
CA LEU A 17 39.29 -7.62 -75.70
C LEU A 17 38.08 -6.85 -75.14
N GLY A 18 36.85 -7.32 -75.42
CA GLY A 18 35.61 -6.68 -74.94
C GLY A 18 35.52 -6.64 -73.42
N ARG A 19 35.89 -7.74 -72.73
CA ARG A 19 35.91 -7.80 -71.26
C ARG A 19 36.94 -6.88 -70.63
N ARG A 20 38.11 -6.71 -71.27
CA ARG A 20 39.17 -5.85 -70.75
C ARG A 20 38.92 -4.37 -71.05
N PHE A 21 38.28 -4.07 -72.18
CA PHE A 21 38.05 -2.71 -72.66
C PHE A 21 36.76 -2.09 -72.13
N LEU A 22 35.66 -2.86 -71.95
CA LEU A 22 34.36 -2.31 -71.56
C LEU A 22 33.92 -2.65 -70.13
N ILE A 23 34.15 -3.88 -69.65
CA ILE A 23 33.65 -4.31 -68.33
C ILE A 23 34.49 -3.70 -67.19
N ARG A 24 35.83 -3.69 -67.33
CA ARG A 24 36.71 -3.13 -66.30
C ARG A 24 36.50 -1.64 -66.00
N PRO A 25 36.37 -0.73 -66.98
CA PRO A 25 36.09 0.67 -66.66
C PRO A 25 34.70 0.86 -66.05
N ALA A 26 33.67 0.15 -66.53
CA ALA A 26 32.32 0.25 -65.98
C ALA A 26 32.24 -0.21 -64.51
N VAL A 27 32.93 -1.31 -64.18
CA VAL A 27 32.99 -1.82 -62.80
C VAL A 27 33.73 -0.85 -61.89
N ASN A 28 34.88 -0.30 -62.31
CA ASN A 28 35.61 0.69 -61.51
C ASN A 28 34.79 1.98 -61.28
N VAL A 29 34.04 2.45 -62.28
CA VAL A 29 33.15 3.61 -62.12
C VAL A 29 32.02 3.29 -61.13
N GLY A 30 31.44 2.09 -61.20
CA GLY A 30 30.43 1.63 -60.24
C GLY A 30 30.94 1.58 -58.80
N TRP A 31 32.13 1.02 -58.57
CA TRP A 31 32.77 0.99 -57.25
C TRP A 31 33.09 2.40 -56.74
N ASN A 32 33.63 3.27 -57.58
CA ASN A 32 33.97 4.65 -57.19
C ASN A 32 32.73 5.49 -56.79
N VAL A 33 31.57 5.23 -57.39
CA VAL A 33 30.31 5.87 -57.02
C VAL A 33 29.75 5.27 -55.72
N TYR A 34 29.81 3.94 -55.59
CA TYR A 34 29.38 3.23 -54.39
C TYR A 34 30.17 3.67 -53.15
N ASP A 35 31.50 3.74 -53.25
CA ASP A 35 32.39 4.13 -52.15
C ASP A 35 32.19 5.59 -51.75
N ARG A 36 31.85 6.47 -52.72
CA ARG A 36 31.54 7.88 -52.46
C ARG A 36 30.21 8.07 -51.72
N VAL A 37 29.24 7.20 -51.93
CA VAL A 37 27.97 7.22 -51.18
C VAL A 37 28.15 6.58 -49.80
N ARG A 38 28.90 5.47 -49.74
CA ARG A 38 29.20 4.72 -48.52
C ARG A 38 29.98 5.54 -47.49
N SER A 39 31.06 6.20 -47.92
CA SER A 39 31.89 7.04 -47.04
C SER A 39 31.10 8.18 -46.39
N LYS A 40 30.21 8.83 -47.14
CA LYS A 40 29.31 9.87 -46.61
C LYS A 40 28.27 9.33 -45.62
N ALA A 41 27.87 8.07 -45.76
CA ALA A 41 26.97 7.42 -44.80
C ALA A 41 27.72 7.06 -43.51
N ASP A 42 28.91 6.47 -43.62
CA ASP A 42 29.70 6.01 -42.48
C ASP A 42 30.20 7.18 -41.61
N GLU A 43 30.60 8.31 -42.22
CA GLU A 43 30.99 9.54 -41.50
C GLU A 43 29.82 10.14 -40.70
N LYS A 44 28.61 10.11 -41.25
CA LYS A 44 27.40 10.62 -40.58
C LYS A 44 26.93 9.69 -39.46
N VAL A 45 27.04 8.38 -39.63
CA VAL A 45 26.58 7.40 -38.63
C VAL A 45 27.39 7.48 -37.34
N GLY A 46 28.70 7.71 -37.42
CA GLY A 46 29.55 7.89 -36.23
C GLY A 46 29.10 9.08 -35.37
N THR A 47 28.96 10.24 -36.01
CA THR A 47 28.54 11.49 -35.34
C THR A 47 27.12 11.39 -34.76
N VAL A 48 26.18 10.79 -35.50
CA VAL A 48 24.81 10.61 -35.02
C VAL A 48 24.76 9.64 -33.83
N ARG A 49 25.52 8.53 -33.88
CA ARG A 49 25.59 7.58 -32.75
C ARG A 49 26.14 8.24 -31.49
N GLU A 50 27.20 9.03 -31.61
CA GLU A 50 27.79 9.72 -30.47
C GLU A 50 26.82 10.74 -29.84
N LEU A 51 26.12 11.52 -30.65
CA LEU A 51 25.11 12.47 -30.18
C LEU A 51 23.92 11.77 -29.52
N VAL A 52 23.41 10.69 -30.12
CA VAL A 52 22.29 9.91 -29.57
C VAL A 52 22.68 9.25 -28.25
N LEU A 53 23.88 8.68 -28.15
CA LEU A 53 24.35 8.08 -26.90
C LEU A 53 24.55 9.14 -25.82
N ARG A 54 25.13 10.30 -26.16
CA ARG A 54 25.34 11.39 -25.19
C ARG A 54 24.03 11.98 -24.68
N LEU A 55 23.07 12.27 -25.57
CA LEU A 55 21.75 12.74 -25.19
C LEU A 55 20.93 11.68 -24.45
N GLY A 56 21.02 10.42 -24.91
CA GLY A 56 20.35 9.29 -24.27
C GLY A 56 20.83 9.06 -22.85
N LEU A 57 22.14 9.16 -22.60
CA LEU A 57 22.72 9.01 -21.26
C LEU A 57 22.30 10.15 -20.33
N ILE A 58 22.26 11.40 -20.83
CA ILE A 58 21.77 12.55 -20.05
C ILE A 58 20.28 12.38 -19.72
N ALA A 59 19.44 12.05 -20.71
CA ALA A 59 18.02 11.83 -20.50
C ALA A 59 17.77 10.68 -19.53
N PHE A 60 18.51 9.58 -19.66
CA PHE A 60 18.43 8.44 -18.76
C PHE A 60 18.83 8.82 -17.33
N ALA A 61 19.90 9.60 -17.16
CA ALA A 61 20.31 10.11 -15.84
C ALA A 61 19.22 10.98 -15.20
N VAL A 62 18.59 11.88 -15.95
CA VAL A 62 17.48 12.72 -15.44
C VAL A 62 16.29 11.86 -15.03
N VAL A 63 15.92 10.87 -15.85
CA VAL A 63 14.84 9.93 -15.52
C VAL A 63 15.16 9.14 -14.25
N LEU A 64 16.41 8.65 -14.12
CA LEU A 64 16.84 7.94 -12.91
C LEU A 64 16.80 8.83 -11.66
N ILE A 65 17.20 10.10 -11.76
CA ILE A 65 17.14 11.04 -10.64
C ILE A 65 15.70 11.27 -10.20
N ILE A 66 14.78 11.52 -11.15
CA ILE A 66 13.35 11.70 -10.85
C ILE A 66 12.77 10.42 -10.23
N TRP A 67 13.11 9.26 -10.80
CA TRP A 67 12.63 7.97 -10.31
C TRP A 67 13.11 7.69 -8.88
N LEU A 68 14.39 7.93 -8.60
CA LEU A 68 14.97 7.81 -7.25
C LEU A 68 14.31 8.79 -6.27
N ALA A 69 14.07 10.04 -6.68
CA ALA A 69 13.41 11.03 -5.82
C ALA A 69 11.99 10.59 -5.44
N VAL A 70 11.20 10.12 -6.40
CA VAL A 70 9.84 9.61 -6.15
C VAL A 70 9.87 8.36 -5.26
N PHE A 71 10.78 7.43 -5.54
CA PHE A 71 10.94 6.21 -4.73
C PHE A 71 11.32 6.52 -3.28
N MET A 72 12.31 7.40 -3.09
CA MET A 72 12.77 7.83 -1.77
C MET A 72 11.65 8.56 -1.01
N TYR A 73 10.90 9.44 -1.68
CA TYR A 73 9.76 10.12 -1.08
C TYR A 73 8.67 9.13 -0.64
N ALA A 74 8.31 8.16 -1.49
CA ALA A 74 7.33 7.14 -1.14
C ALA A 74 7.81 6.28 0.05
N ALA A 75 9.08 5.86 0.04
CA ALA A 75 9.67 5.10 1.14
C ALA A 75 9.58 5.89 2.46
N PHE A 76 9.99 7.16 2.47
CA PHE A 76 9.84 8.01 3.65
C PHE A 76 8.39 8.21 4.06
N TYR A 77 7.49 8.42 3.10
CA TYR A 77 6.07 8.57 3.38
C TYR A 77 5.52 7.35 4.11
N TYR A 78 5.82 6.14 3.65
CA TYR A 78 5.36 4.91 4.29
C TYR A 78 6.06 4.58 5.61
N VAL A 79 7.35 4.90 5.74
CA VAL A 79 8.10 4.67 6.99
C VAL A 79 7.70 5.67 8.07
N TYR A 80 7.45 6.93 7.70
CA TYR A 80 7.21 8.01 8.64
C TYR A 80 5.73 8.24 8.96
N MET A 81 4.80 7.91 8.07
CA MET A 81 3.36 7.97 8.37
C MET A 81 2.90 6.63 8.94
N PRO A 82 2.92 6.41 10.27
CA PRO A 82 2.27 5.24 10.83
C PRO A 82 0.77 5.36 10.58
N ALA A 83 0.13 4.24 10.21
CA ALA A 83 -1.31 4.17 10.25
C ALA A 83 -1.78 4.36 11.71
N ILE A 84 -2.55 5.43 11.98
CA ILE A 84 -3.04 5.81 13.32
C ILE A 84 -4.21 4.90 13.72
N SER A 85 -3.97 3.59 13.81
CA SER A 85 -4.93 2.63 14.34
C SER A 85 -4.26 1.78 15.42
N HIS A 86 -4.38 2.23 16.67
CA HIS A 86 -3.87 1.51 17.82
C HIS A 86 -4.85 0.41 18.23
N THR A 87 -4.46 -0.84 18.04
CA THR A 87 -5.20 -2.00 18.54
C THR A 87 -4.62 -2.49 19.86
N ARG A 88 -5.49 -2.79 20.82
CA ARG A 88 -5.12 -3.42 22.09
C ARG A 88 -5.95 -4.67 22.31
N PRO A 89 -5.34 -5.80 22.69
CA PRO A 89 -6.10 -7.00 22.99
C PRO A 89 -6.96 -6.77 24.24
N VAL A 90 -8.17 -7.31 24.20
CA VAL A 90 -9.12 -7.26 25.32
C VAL A 90 -9.23 -8.66 25.91
N HIS A 91 -8.84 -8.82 27.17
CA HIS A 91 -8.96 -10.10 27.87
C HIS A 91 -10.20 -10.07 28.76
N MET A 92 -11.22 -10.82 28.37
CA MET A 92 -12.45 -10.97 29.14
C MET A 92 -12.20 -11.82 30.37
N GLN A 93 -12.62 -11.32 31.53
CA GLN A 93 -12.56 -12.00 32.81
C GLN A 93 -13.96 -12.44 33.23
N PHE A 94 -14.03 -13.59 33.88
CA PHE A 94 -15.26 -14.16 34.43
C PHE A 94 -15.04 -14.45 35.92
N LYS A 95 -16.01 -14.12 36.78
CA LYS A 95 -16.00 -14.62 38.16
C LYS A 95 -16.83 -15.90 38.22
N THR A 96 -16.19 -16.98 38.66
CA THR A 96 -16.85 -18.26 38.94
C THR A 96 -17.62 -18.16 40.26
N CYS A 97 -18.80 -18.77 40.34
CA CYS A 97 -19.45 -18.98 41.63
C CYS A 97 -18.70 -20.03 42.45
N LEU A 98 -18.77 -19.91 43.78
CA LEU A 98 -18.20 -20.89 44.71
C LEU A 98 -18.91 -22.26 44.63
N GLU A 99 -20.18 -22.29 44.19
CA GLU A 99 -21.04 -23.47 44.26
C GLU A 99 -21.21 -24.21 42.93
N THR A 100 -20.90 -23.58 41.80
CA THR A 100 -21.07 -24.17 40.47
C THR A 100 -19.92 -23.78 39.53
N SER A 101 -19.48 -24.72 38.68
CA SER A 101 -18.48 -24.48 37.63
C SER A 101 -18.99 -23.60 36.47
N THR A 102 -20.10 -22.89 36.68
CA THR A 102 -20.70 -21.98 35.72
C THR A 102 -20.28 -20.54 36.02
N PRO A 103 -20.08 -19.69 34.99
CA PRO A 103 -19.78 -18.27 35.21
C PRO A 103 -21.03 -17.57 35.74
N CYS A 104 -20.89 -16.88 36.87
CA CYS A 104 -22.01 -16.19 37.54
C CYS A 104 -22.11 -14.71 37.22
N THR A 105 -21.09 -14.18 36.55
CA THR A 105 -21.05 -12.80 36.11
C THR A 105 -20.85 -12.75 34.61
N PHE A 106 -21.37 -11.68 34.01
CA PHE A 106 -21.11 -11.36 32.62
C PHE A 106 -19.60 -11.15 32.38
N PRO A 107 -19.11 -11.49 31.18
CA PRO A 107 -17.73 -11.19 30.79
C PRO A 107 -17.48 -9.70 30.91
N HIS A 108 -16.44 -9.32 31.64
CA HIS A 108 -15.99 -7.93 31.75
C HIS A 108 -14.48 -7.85 31.53
N ALA A 109 -14.04 -6.77 30.91
CA ALA A 109 -12.63 -6.52 30.67
C ALA A 109 -12.29 -5.06 30.95
N HIS A 110 -11.13 -4.83 31.55
CA HIS A 110 -10.60 -3.49 31.77
C HIS A 110 -9.35 -3.31 30.93
N VAL A 111 -9.34 -2.27 30.09
CA VAL A 111 -8.21 -1.92 29.22
C VAL A 111 -7.70 -0.54 29.60
N SER A 112 -6.45 -0.46 30.06
CA SER A 112 -5.80 0.82 30.31
C SER A 112 -5.22 1.39 29.02
N LEU A 113 -5.79 2.49 28.52
CA LEU A 113 -5.36 3.10 27.26
C LEU A 113 -4.09 3.96 27.38
N THR A 114 -3.79 4.51 28.57
CA THR A 114 -2.75 5.57 28.72
C THR A 114 -1.46 5.14 29.46
N LYS A 115 -1.27 3.88 29.85
CA LYS A 115 -0.17 3.53 30.77
C LYS A 115 1.27 3.65 30.23
N LYS A 116 1.49 3.76 28.91
CA LYS A 116 2.86 3.75 28.32
C LYS A 116 3.12 4.80 27.26
N GLN A 117 2.08 5.29 26.60
CA GLN A 117 2.15 6.35 25.61
C GLN A 117 0.82 7.11 25.80
N GLN A 118 0.83 8.43 25.78
CA GLN A 118 -0.38 9.24 25.96
C GLN A 118 -1.18 9.17 24.65
N LEU A 119 -1.84 8.02 24.41
CA LEU A 119 -2.47 7.68 23.12
C LEU A 119 -3.67 8.58 22.79
N LEU A 120 -4.33 9.12 23.82
CA LEU A 120 -5.50 9.96 23.67
C LEU A 120 -5.17 11.36 24.18
N MET A 121 -5.05 12.30 23.26
CA MET A 121 -4.92 13.72 23.55
C MET A 121 -6.31 14.31 23.82
N VAL A 122 -6.41 15.21 24.79
CA VAL A 122 -7.67 15.90 25.09
C VAL A 122 -8.02 16.85 23.93
N GLY A 123 -9.29 16.88 23.53
CA GLY A 123 -9.79 17.80 22.50
C GLY A 123 -9.85 17.23 21.07
N GLN A 124 -9.40 16.00 20.86
CA GLN A 124 -9.56 15.29 19.58
C GLN A 124 -10.74 14.31 19.66
N ALA A 125 -11.57 14.26 18.62
CA ALA A 125 -12.64 13.28 18.53
C ALA A 125 -12.05 11.90 18.18
N TYR A 126 -12.37 10.89 19.00
CA TYR A 126 -11.93 9.52 18.79
C TYR A 126 -13.11 8.61 18.53
N LYS A 127 -12.86 7.59 17.70
CA LYS A 127 -13.78 6.51 17.40
C LYS A 127 -13.23 5.22 17.96
N VAL A 128 -13.95 4.63 18.89
CA VAL A 128 -13.62 3.33 19.47
C VAL A 128 -14.41 2.25 18.71
N ILE A 129 -13.72 1.19 18.31
CA ILE A 129 -14.34 0.01 17.69
C ILE A 129 -13.94 -1.20 18.52
N VAL A 130 -14.94 -1.97 18.94
CA VAL A 130 -14.73 -3.25 19.63
C VAL A 130 -15.05 -4.37 18.64
N ASN A 131 -14.05 -5.18 18.31
CA ASN A 131 -14.24 -6.41 17.54
C ASN A 131 -14.20 -7.58 18.52
N ILE A 132 -15.27 -8.38 18.53
CA ILE A 132 -15.39 -9.58 19.34
C ILE A 132 -15.40 -10.76 18.38
N ASP A 133 -14.53 -11.74 18.55
CA ASP A 133 -14.55 -12.93 17.70
C ASP A 133 -15.27 -14.06 18.44
N MET A 134 -16.29 -14.66 17.81
CA MET A 134 -17.09 -15.73 18.42
C MET A 134 -17.20 -16.96 17.50
N PRO A 135 -17.15 -18.19 18.05
CA PRO A 135 -17.29 -19.40 17.25
C PRO A 135 -18.74 -19.61 16.78
N GLU A 136 -18.90 -20.25 15.62
CA GLU A 136 -20.21 -20.69 15.09
C GLU A 136 -20.68 -21.98 15.78
N SER A 137 -20.93 -21.93 17.09
CA SER A 137 -21.55 -23.03 17.83
C SER A 137 -23.09 -22.93 17.76
N PRO A 138 -23.83 -24.05 17.82
CA PRO A 138 -25.31 -24.02 17.82
C PRO A 138 -25.85 -23.18 18.98
N GLN A 139 -25.19 -23.24 20.13
CA GLN A 139 -25.51 -22.42 21.30
C GLN A 139 -25.36 -20.93 21.00
N ASN A 140 -24.28 -20.51 20.34
CA ASN A 140 -24.03 -19.11 20.04
C ASN A 140 -24.95 -18.57 18.93
N LEU A 141 -25.37 -19.42 17.99
CA LEU A 141 -26.35 -19.07 16.96
C LEU A 141 -27.75 -18.86 17.53
N GLU A 142 -28.12 -19.62 18.56
CA GLU A 142 -29.42 -19.51 19.25
C GLU A 142 -29.52 -18.28 20.17
N LEU A 143 -28.40 -17.66 20.57
CA LEU A 143 -28.39 -16.45 21.41
C LEU A 143 -29.02 -15.22 20.72
N GLY A 144 -28.99 -15.15 19.38
CA GLY A 144 -29.60 -14.05 18.64
C GLY A 144 -28.89 -12.69 18.84
N MET A 145 -29.63 -11.69 19.34
CA MET A 145 -29.12 -10.34 19.59
C MET A 145 -28.75 -10.18 21.06
N PHE A 146 -27.57 -9.62 21.35
CA PHE A 146 -27.12 -9.33 22.71
C PHE A 146 -26.58 -7.90 22.82
N MET A 147 -26.57 -7.37 24.04
CA MET A 147 -26.12 -6.00 24.32
C MET A 147 -24.64 -5.97 24.68
N VAL A 148 -23.92 -4.98 24.18
CA VAL A 148 -22.54 -4.68 24.56
C VAL A 148 -22.51 -3.30 25.23
N CYS A 149 -22.05 -3.28 26.48
CA CYS A 149 -21.86 -2.05 27.25
C CYS A 149 -20.37 -1.70 27.29
N ALA A 150 -20.03 -0.44 27.04
CA ALA A 150 -18.67 0.07 27.23
C ALA A 150 -18.68 1.18 28.27
N GLU A 151 -17.76 1.12 29.24
CA GLU A 151 -17.58 2.18 30.24
C GLU A 151 -16.28 2.93 29.98
N MET A 152 -16.37 4.25 29.82
CA MET A 152 -15.21 5.13 29.74
C MET A 152 -14.95 5.75 31.10
N ARG A 153 -13.78 5.46 31.68
CA ARG A 153 -13.34 5.99 32.97
C ARG A 153 -12.10 6.85 32.79
N ASP A 154 -12.05 7.94 33.55
CA ASP A 154 -10.91 8.84 33.61
C ASP A 154 -9.75 8.25 34.45
N TYR A 155 -8.61 8.94 34.53
CA TYR A 155 -7.47 8.56 35.39
C TYR A 155 -7.87 8.43 36.86
N ASP A 156 -8.80 9.26 37.33
CA ASP A 156 -9.35 9.23 38.69
C ASP A 156 -10.44 8.15 38.87
N SER A 157 -10.56 7.19 37.93
CA SER A 157 -11.58 6.13 37.88
C SER A 157 -13.03 6.60 37.81
N MET A 158 -13.25 7.91 37.66
CA MET A 158 -14.55 8.53 37.47
C MET A 158 -15.15 8.17 36.11
N LEU A 159 -16.41 7.76 36.13
CA LEU A 159 -17.18 7.39 34.96
C LEU A 159 -17.53 8.64 34.13
N ARG A 160 -17.06 8.68 32.88
CA ARG A 160 -17.31 9.79 31.95
C ARG A 160 -18.48 9.49 31.01
N ALA A 161 -18.60 8.24 30.55
CA ALA A 161 -19.64 7.83 29.61
C ALA A 161 -19.84 6.31 29.61
N THR A 162 -21.07 5.88 29.32
CA THR A 162 -21.48 4.47 29.25
C THR A 162 -22.37 4.19 28.04
N PRO A 163 -21.83 4.18 26.81
CA PRO A 163 -22.58 3.75 25.65
C PRO A 163 -22.95 2.27 25.74
N VAL A 164 -24.15 1.95 25.26
CA VAL A 164 -24.68 0.59 25.18
C VAL A 164 -25.25 0.39 23.78
N GLU A 165 -24.87 -0.70 23.11
CA GLU A 165 -25.28 -1.01 21.75
C GLU A 165 -25.78 -2.46 21.64
N SER A 166 -26.81 -2.70 20.83
CA SER A 166 -27.26 -4.05 20.48
C SER A 166 -26.45 -4.59 19.30
N VAL A 167 -25.95 -5.81 19.45
CA VAL A 167 -25.14 -6.49 18.43
C VAL A 167 -25.83 -7.81 18.04
N THR A 168 -25.90 -8.06 16.74
CA THR A 168 -26.42 -9.31 16.18
C THR A 168 -25.28 -10.18 15.70
N ILE A 169 -25.37 -11.48 15.99
CA ILE A 169 -24.42 -12.47 15.48
C ILE A 169 -24.72 -12.74 14.01
N SER A 170 -23.77 -12.43 13.13
CA SER A 170 -23.87 -12.75 11.71
C SER A 170 -23.15 -14.08 11.44
N ALA A 171 -23.90 -15.11 11.08
CA ALA A 171 -23.35 -16.42 10.72
C ALA A 171 -23.03 -16.49 9.23
N ASN A 172 -21.82 -16.93 8.87
CA ASN A 172 -21.47 -17.13 7.48
C ASN A 172 -21.80 -18.57 7.07
N LYS A 173 -22.99 -18.78 6.48
CA LYS A 173 -23.43 -20.11 6.01
C LYS A 173 -22.46 -20.80 5.04
N LYS A 174 -21.52 -20.08 4.39
CA LYS A 174 -20.51 -20.68 3.50
C LYS A 174 -19.34 -21.34 4.25
N ALA A 175 -19.17 -21.09 5.55
CA ALA A 175 -18.09 -21.65 6.36
C ALA A 175 -18.43 -23.02 7.01
N ALA A 176 -19.70 -23.40 7.06
CA ALA A 176 -20.18 -24.61 7.74
C ALA A 176 -19.76 -25.97 7.12
N LYS A 177 -18.89 -25.98 6.09
CA LYS A 177 -18.38 -27.21 5.44
C LYS A 177 -16.91 -27.52 5.70
N GLN A 178 -16.18 -26.72 6.49
CA GLN A 178 -14.76 -26.96 6.76
C GLN A 178 -14.49 -26.85 8.27
N GLY A 179 -14.17 -27.97 8.91
CA GLY A 179 -13.92 -28.07 10.37
C GLY A 179 -12.74 -27.23 10.91
N PRO A 180 -12.24 -27.56 12.11
CA PRO A 180 -12.54 -26.87 13.36
C PRO A 180 -11.39 -25.96 13.77
N THR A 181 -11.43 -24.69 13.34
CA THR A 181 -10.70 -23.52 13.91
C THR A 181 -10.79 -22.43 12.87
N ARG A 182 -11.85 -21.62 12.87
CA ARG A 182 -11.91 -20.43 12.00
C ARG A 182 -12.62 -19.28 12.69
N ASP A 183 -11.88 -18.19 12.84
CA ASP A 183 -12.25 -16.94 13.49
C ASP A 183 -13.34 -16.20 12.68
N VAL A 184 -14.39 -15.76 13.38
CA VAL A 184 -15.45 -14.91 12.82
C VAL A 184 -15.18 -13.48 13.24
N LYS A 185 -14.85 -12.64 12.26
CA LYS A 185 -14.59 -11.21 12.47
C LYS A 185 -15.91 -10.44 12.62
N LEU A 186 -16.27 -10.06 13.85
CA LEU A 186 -17.32 -9.06 14.05
C LEU A 186 -16.76 -7.68 13.74
N LYS A 187 -17.48 -6.93 12.90
CA LYS A 187 -17.17 -5.54 12.56
C LYS A 187 -18.19 -4.66 13.26
N SER A 188 -17.84 -4.10 14.42
CA SER A 188 -18.64 -3.04 15.05
C SER A 188 -18.38 -1.71 14.34
N THR A 189 -19.46 -0.97 14.10
CA THR A 189 -19.45 0.31 13.41
C THR A 189 -19.19 1.42 14.43
N ALA A 190 -18.42 2.42 14.01
CA ALA A 190 -18.19 3.71 14.65
C ALA A 190 -19.01 4.09 15.90
N ILE A 191 -18.37 4.12 17.07
CA ILE A 191 -18.82 5.02 18.14
C ILE A 191 -18.30 6.43 17.81
N GLU A 192 -19.16 7.24 17.18
CA GLU A 192 -18.89 8.66 16.96
C GLU A 192 -19.15 9.43 18.26
N SER A 193 -18.08 9.95 18.86
CA SER A 193 -18.21 10.90 19.96
C SER A 193 -18.70 12.23 19.39
N GLY A 194 -20.01 12.45 19.44
CA GLY A 194 -20.61 13.76 19.21
C GLY A 194 -20.00 14.84 20.11
N PRO A 195 -20.13 16.14 19.75
CA PRO A 195 -19.29 17.21 20.29
C PRO A 195 -19.45 17.32 21.81
N SER A 196 -18.37 17.06 22.53
CA SER A 196 -18.31 17.39 23.95
C SER A 196 -18.27 18.91 24.09
N LYS A 197 -19.42 19.49 24.46
CA LYS A 197 -19.45 20.84 24.99
C LYS A 197 -18.60 20.83 26.27
N PRO A 198 -17.57 21.68 26.39
CA PRO A 198 -16.74 21.68 27.59
C PRO A 198 -17.61 21.93 28.83
N PRO A 199 -17.42 21.18 29.92
CA PRO A 199 -18.12 21.45 31.17
C PRO A 199 -17.78 22.87 31.65
N PRO A 200 -18.74 23.61 32.24
CA PRO A 200 -18.46 24.93 32.78
C PRO A 200 -17.39 24.80 33.86
N ASP A 201 -16.32 25.57 33.70
CA ASP A 201 -15.15 25.56 34.57
C ASP A 201 -15.51 26.23 35.91
N LYS A 202 -16.00 25.43 36.86
CA LYS A 202 -16.47 25.90 38.19
C LYS A 202 -15.35 26.55 39.02
N HIS A 203 -14.10 26.47 38.59
CA HIS A 203 -12.98 27.18 39.22
C HIS A 203 -12.88 28.65 38.80
N LEU A 204 -13.27 28.98 37.57
CA LEU A 204 -13.27 30.37 37.08
C LEU A 204 -14.48 31.16 37.63
N GLU A 205 -15.63 30.49 37.77
CA GLU A 205 -16.85 31.11 38.33
C GLU A 205 -16.69 31.49 39.81
N ARG A 206 -15.98 30.67 40.60
CA ARG A 206 -15.69 31.00 42.01
C ARG A 206 -14.75 32.21 42.15
N GLN A 207 -13.78 32.37 41.25
CA GLN A 207 -12.91 33.56 41.27
C GLN A 207 -13.66 34.83 40.84
N PHE A 208 -14.58 34.72 39.88
CA PHE A 208 -15.38 35.87 39.44
C PHE A 208 -16.39 36.31 40.50
N VAL A 209 -17.05 35.37 41.20
CA VAL A 209 -17.99 35.70 42.29
C VAL A 209 -17.26 36.35 43.47
N GLN A 210 -16.02 35.96 43.76
CA GLN A 210 -15.26 36.56 44.87
C GLN A 210 -14.71 37.96 44.54
N SER A 211 -14.46 38.26 43.26
CA SER A 211 -14.06 39.60 42.80
C SER A 211 -15.21 40.62 42.74
N VAL A 212 -16.46 40.17 42.64
CA VAL A 212 -17.62 41.08 42.56
C VAL A 212 -18.17 41.43 43.96
N ASN A 213 -17.79 40.68 45.00
CA ASN A 213 -18.22 40.87 46.38
C ASN A 213 -17.12 41.40 47.32
N SER A 214 -16.03 41.97 46.79
CA SER A 214 -15.02 42.72 47.57
C SER A 214 -14.94 44.17 47.10
#